data_AF-A0A528ANY5-F1
#
_entry.id   AF-A0A528ANY5-F1
#
_cell.length_a   1.000
_cell.length_b   1.000
_cell.length_c   1.000
_cell.angle_alpha   90.00
_cell.angle_beta   90.00
_cell.angle_gamma   90.00
#
_symmetry.space_group_name_H-M   'P 1'
#
loop_
_entity.id
_entity.type
_entity.pdbx_description
1 polymer ?
#
loop_
_entity_poly.entity_id
_entity_poly.type
_entity_poly.pdbx_seq_one_letter_code
_entity_poly.pdbx_strand_id
1 'polypeptide(L)' 'RYLLSAAPAARRGRIFLDYLRNGRGNTAVGAFSPRARPGFPIAHPVTWSQVERGIRPDGFTIDHPFRAAARRAA' A
#
# COMPACT_ATOMS: atom_id res chain seq x y z
N ARG A 1 1.54 20.57 -2.56
CA ARG A 1 1.06 19.25 -2.06
C ARG A 1 1.81 18.08 -2.71
N TYR A 2 1.98 18.06 -4.03
CA TYR A 2 2.64 16.96 -4.77
C TYR A 2 3.90 17.40 -5.53
N LEU A 3 4.70 16.46 -5.99
CA LEU A 3 5.85 16.67 -6.89
C LEU A 3 6.13 15.42 -7.77
N LEU A 4 6.89 15.59 -8.85
CA LEU A 4 7.29 14.51 -9.77
C LEU A 4 8.77 14.11 -9.67
N SER A 5 9.59 14.86 -8.94
CA SER A 5 11.01 14.52 -8.77
C SER A 5 11.20 13.37 -7.78
N ALA A 6 11.95 12.34 -8.15
CA ALA A 6 12.30 11.26 -7.22
C ALA A 6 13.29 11.69 -6.12
N ALA A 7 13.87 12.90 -6.20
CA ALA A 7 14.87 13.39 -5.25
C ALA A 7 14.29 13.54 -3.83
N PRO A 8 14.79 12.78 -2.82
CA PRO A 8 14.28 12.88 -1.44
C PRO A 8 14.43 14.28 -0.83
N ALA A 9 15.51 14.99 -1.16
CA ALA A 9 15.76 16.36 -0.67
C ALA A 9 14.64 17.34 -1.07
N ALA A 10 14.03 17.13 -2.23
CA ALA A 10 12.92 17.93 -2.71
C ALA A 10 11.56 17.54 -2.07
N ARG A 11 11.46 16.46 -1.29
CA ARG A 11 10.17 15.87 -0.84
C ARG A 11 9.63 16.42 0.47
N ARG A 12 10.37 17.25 1.20
CA ARG A 12 9.93 17.76 2.51
C ARG A 12 8.54 18.43 2.39
N GLY A 13 7.57 17.92 3.17
CA GLY A 13 6.18 18.42 3.20
C GLY A 13 5.34 18.14 1.95
N ARG A 14 5.77 17.23 1.07
CA ARG A 14 5.13 16.92 -0.22
C ARG A 14 5.06 15.42 -0.47
N ILE A 15 4.11 14.99 -1.30
CA ILE A 15 4.01 13.60 -1.77
C ILE A 15 4.60 13.49 -3.18
N PHE A 16 5.53 12.57 -3.37
CA PHE A 16 6.03 12.22 -4.70
C PHE A 16 5.01 11.30 -5.39
N LEU A 17 4.60 11.68 -6.60
CA LEU A 17 3.78 10.83 -7.46
C LEU A 17 4.71 9.88 -8.23
N ASP A 18 4.99 8.71 -7.65
CA ASP A 18 5.92 7.72 -8.21
C ASP A 18 5.32 7.02 -9.44
N TYR A 19 5.66 7.53 -10.63
CA TYR A 19 5.32 6.92 -11.92
C TYR A 19 6.40 5.96 -12.42
N LEU A 20 7.53 5.83 -11.72
CA LEU A 20 8.72 5.13 -12.22
C LEU A 20 8.51 3.61 -12.24
N ARG A 21 7.50 3.08 -11.57
CA ARG A 21 7.15 1.65 -11.57
C ARG A 21 6.60 1.13 -12.89
N ASN A 22 6.19 2.03 -13.81
CA ASN A 22 5.60 1.66 -15.09
C ASN A 22 6.62 1.41 -16.22
N GLY A 23 7.93 1.48 -15.92
CA GLY A 23 8.98 1.18 -16.88
C GLY A 23 9.15 -0.32 -17.13
N ARG A 24 9.61 -0.71 -18.32
CA ARG A 24 9.91 -2.11 -18.66
C ARG A 24 10.92 -2.71 -17.68
N GLY A 25 10.59 -3.89 -17.12
CA GLY A 25 11.45 -4.61 -16.17
C GLY A 25 11.30 -4.15 -14.71
N ASN A 26 10.57 -3.06 -14.44
CA ASN A 26 10.28 -2.64 -13.08
C ASN A 26 9.16 -3.49 -12.47
N THR A 27 9.18 -3.60 -11.14
CA THR A 27 8.22 -4.40 -10.37
C THR A 27 7.57 -3.58 -9.26
N ALA A 28 6.39 -4.04 -8.85
CA ALA A 28 5.67 -3.60 -7.67
C ALA A 28 5.34 -4.82 -6.79
N VAL A 29 5.03 -4.59 -5.52
CA VAL A 29 4.64 -5.67 -4.61
C VAL A 29 3.29 -6.26 -5.06
N GLY A 30 3.18 -7.59 -5.09
CA GLY A 30 1.92 -8.28 -5.41
C GLY A 30 0.88 -8.09 -4.30
N ALA A 31 -0.40 -8.12 -4.66
CA ALA A 31 -1.47 -8.12 -3.66
C ALA A 31 -1.30 -9.29 -2.68
N PHE A 32 -1.58 -9.04 -1.40
CA PHE A 32 -1.39 -9.98 -0.28
C PHE A 32 0.04 -10.42 0.00
N SER A 33 1.04 -9.97 -0.76
CA SER A 33 2.44 -10.33 -0.52
C SER A 33 2.93 -9.70 0.80
N PRO A 34 3.68 -10.45 1.64
CA PRO A 34 4.24 -9.93 2.88
C PRO A 34 5.40 -8.98 2.63
N ARG A 35 5.66 -8.12 3.61
CA ARG A 35 6.82 -7.23 3.64
C ARG A 35 7.80 -7.72 4.70
N ALA A 36 9.08 -7.76 4.35
CA ALA A 36 10.17 -8.05 5.29
C ALA A 36 10.40 -6.86 6.25
N ARG A 37 9.47 -6.68 7.19
CA ARG A 37 9.48 -5.66 8.25
C ARG A 37 8.90 -6.26 9.55
N PRO A 38 9.21 -5.68 10.72
CA PRO A 38 8.64 -6.14 11.99
C PRO A 38 7.11 -6.22 11.92
N GLY A 39 6.54 -7.31 12.44
CA GLY A 39 5.10 -7.59 12.38
C GLY A 39 4.59 -8.12 11.03
N PHE A 40 5.46 -8.35 10.04
CA PHE A 40 5.11 -8.92 8.73
C PHE A 40 3.85 -8.31 8.08
N PRO A 41 3.81 -6.98 7.85
CA PRO A 41 2.67 -6.36 7.20
C PRO A 41 2.52 -6.88 5.78
N ILE A 42 1.28 -6.92 5.29
CA ILE A 42 0.93 -7.43 3.95
C ILE A 42 0.39 -6.33 3.05
N ALA A 43 0.59 -6.46 1.73
CA ALA A 43 0.02 -5.58 0.72
C ALA A 43 -1.49 -5.84 0.54
N HIS A 44 -2.27 -5.56 1.58
CA HIS A 44 -3.69 -5.87 1.64
C HIS A 44 -4.51 -4.93 0.73
N PRO A 45 -5.35 -5.44 -0.19
CA PRO A 45 -6.31 -4.62 -0.94
C PRO A 45 -7.34 -3.97 -0.02
N VAL A 46 -7.66 -2.70 -0.23
CA VAL A 46 -8.56 -1.91 0.63
C VAL A 46 -9.57 -1.13 -0.21
N THR A 47 -10.70 -0.76 0.42
CA THR A 47 -11.72 0.09 -0.20
C THR A 47 -11.42 1.57 0.01
N TRP A 48 -12.00 2.44 -0.82
CA TRP A 48 -11.89 3.89 -0.65
C TRP A 48 -12.40 4.37 0.70
N SER A 49 -13.52 3.84 1.19
CA SER A 49 -14.05 4.19 2.51
C SER A 49 -13.10 3.80 3.65
N GLN A 50 -12.28 2.75 3.50
CA GLN A 50 -11.23 2.43 4.47
C GLN A 50 -10.12 3.49 4.42
N VAL A 51 -9.68 3.89 3.22
CA VAL A 51 -8.68 4.94 3.03
C VAL A 51 -9.14 6.27 3.64
N GLU A 52 -10.37 6.69 3.38
CA GLU A 52 -10.96 7.93 3.90
C GLU A 52 -11.09 7.93 5.43
N ARG A 53 -11.25 6.76 6.05
CA ARG A 53 -11.21 6.59 7.52
C ARG A 53 -9.80 6.64 8.11
N GLY A 54 -8.76 6.75 7.29
CA GLY A 54 -7.38 6.92 7.77
C GLY A 54 -6.71 5.63 8.21
N ILE A 55 -6.88 4.53 7.46
CA ILE A 55 -6.11 3.30 7.72
C ILE A 55 -4.61 3.55 7.70
N ARG A 56 -3.90 2.83 8.57
CA ARG A 56 -2.44 2.81 8.56
C ARG A 56 -1.91 1.93 7.42
N PRO A 57 -0.78 2.29 6.80
CA PRO A 57 -0.17 1.51 5.72
C PRO A 57 0.35 0.13 6.17
N ASP A 58 0.53 -0.08 7.48
CA ASP A 58 0.97 -1.32 8.12
C ASP A 58 -0.13 -1.99 8.96
N GLY A 59 -1.40 -1.59 8.77
CA GLY A 59 -2.53 -2.04 9.60
C GLY A 59 -2.97 -3.51 9.41
N PHE A 60 -2.46 -4.20 8.39
CA PHE A 60 -2.78 -5.61 8.10
C PHE A 60 -1.50 -6.43 8.07
N THR A 61 -1.51 -7.57 8.75
CA THR A 61 -0.34 -8.47 8.88
C THR A 61 -0.70 -9.88 8.46
N ILE A 62 0.31 -10.75 8.35
CA ILE A 62 0.11 -12.17 8.07
C ILE A 62 -0.73 -12.87 9.15
N ASP A 63 -0.56 -12.49 10.42
CA ASP A 63 -1.26 -13.07 11.56
C ASP A 63 -2.66 -12.47 11.75
N HIS A 64 -2.83 -11.21 11.34
CA HIS A 64 -4.08 -10.47 11.43
C HIS A 64 -4.48 -9.93 10.05
N PRO A 65 -4.77 -10.82 9.08
CA PRO A 65 -5.31 -10.40 7.80
C PRO A 65 -6.74 -9.89 8.02
N PHE A 66 -7.20 -8.94 7.20
CA PHE A 66 -8.61 -8.53 7.24
C PHE A 66 -9.48 -9.77 7.01
N ARG A 67 -10.41 -10.04 7.94
CA ARG A 67 -11.43 -11.07 7.71
C ARG A 67 -12.45 -10.50 6.73
N ALA A 68 -12.32 -10.85 5.46
CA ALA A 68 -13.41 -10.63 4.51
C ALA A 68 -14.66 -11.34 5.08
N ALA A 69 -15.76 -10.61 5.24
CA ALA A 69 -17.04 -11.23 5.57
C ALA A 69 -17.28 -12.34 4.54
N ALA A 70 -17.58 -13.56 5.01
CA ALA A 70 -17.85 -14.69 4.13
C ALA A 70 -18.88 -14.23 3.09
N ARG A 71 -18.50 -14.24 1.82
CA ARG A 71 -19.45 -13.97 0.74
C ARG A 71 -20.52 -15.05 0.88
N ARG A 72 -21.74 -14.67 1.27
CA ARG A 72 -22.89 -15.57 1.12
C ARG A 72 -22.99 -15.86 -0.37
N ALA A 73 -22.87 -17.12 -0.74
CA ALA A 73 -23.18 -17.57 -2.09
C ALA A 73 -24.65 -17.20 -2.36
N ALA A 74 -24.90 -16.62 -3.54
CA ALA A 74 -26.24 -16.38 -4.05
C ALA A 74 -26.89 -17.70 -4.44
#